data_AF-A0A3C2AG61-F1
#
_entry.id   AF-A0A3C2AG61-F1
#
_cell.length_a   1.000
_cell.length_b   1.000
_cell.length_c   1.000
_cell.angle_alpha   90.00
_cell.angle_beta   90.00
_cell.angle_gamma   90.00
#
_symmetry.space_group_name_H-M   'P 1'
#
loop_
_entity.id
_entity.type
_entity.pdbx_description
1 polymer ?
#
loop_
_entity_poly.entity_id
_entity_poly.type
_entity_poly.pdbx_seq_one_letter_code
_entity_poly.pdbx_strand_id
1 'polypeptide(L)'
;MLLMHKDKPETIKKIFVEFLEVIRHEGIRLENLVNDYLDLAKIEAGKMIFKSEPVDIKGIINKSLAIYYGEAMEHGINLKSILSEDIPVIAADDGKLRQVVSNLMSNAVKYTPKGGTITISADKKGKYVEVCVEDTGPGISKEYHKKIFEKFVQVQNGKERVKKGTGLGLPIVKYIIEHLGGRVWVESEEGKGAKFLFILPI
;
A
#
# COMPACT_ATOMS: atom_id res chain seq x y z
N MET A 1 23.93 26.60 19.58
CA MET A 1 24.42 26.39 20.96
C MET A 1 23.47 25.40 21.63
N LEU A 2 23.61 24.10 21.31
CA LEU A 2 22.91 23.04 22.02
C LEU A 2 23.74 22.70 23.27
N LEU A 3 23.11 22.83 24.43
CA LEU A 3 23.66 22.48 25.74
C LEU A 3 24.03 20.99 25.76
N MET A 4 25.33 20.69 25.71
CA MET A 4 25.86 19.38 26.09
C MET A 4 25.87 19.30 27.62
N HIS A 5 24.69 19.09 28.21
CA HIS A 5 24.61 18.63 29.58
C HIS A 5 25.02 17.14 29.62
N LYS A 6 25.78 16.78 30.65
CA LYS A 6 26.34 15.46 30.96
C LYS A 6 25.32 14.30 30.85
N ASP A 7 25.04 13.85 29.63
CA ASP A 7 24.26 12.65 29.39
C ASP A 7 25.14 11.41 29.55
N LYS A 8 24.64 10.40 30.27
CA LYS A 8 25.31 9.11 30.44
C LYS A 8 25.61 8.50 29.05
N PRO A 9 26.72 7.76 28.87
CA PRO A 9 27.07 7.14 27.58
C PRO A 9 25.93 6.32 26.96
N GLU A 10 25.08 5.69 27.79
CA GLU A 10 23.90 4.96 27.32
C GLU A 10 22.84 5.87 26.67
N THR A 11 22.66 7.09 27.15
CA THR A 11 21.70 8.07 26.60
C THR A 11 22.15 8.54 25.22
N ILE A 12 23.45 8.83 25.05
CA ILE A 12 24.02 9.24 23.75
C ILE A 12 23.89 8.10 22.73
N LYS A 13 24.18 6.85 23.13
CA LYS A 13 24.03 5.68 22.27
C LYS A 13 22.58 5.48 21.84
N LYS A 14 21.62 5.65 22.76
CA LYS A 14 20.19 5.56 22.46
C LYS A 14 19.75 6.63 21.45
N ILE A 15 20.12 7.88 21.67
CA ILE A 15 19.83 9.00 20.76
C ILE A 15 20.44 8.73 19.37
N PHE A 16 21.69 8.24 19.31
CA PHE A 16 22.34 7.93 18.05
C PHE A 16 21.64 6.81 17.26
N VAL A 17 21.16 5.76 17.95
CA VAL A 17 20.36 4.69 17.33
C VAL A 17 19.03 5.24 16.81
N GLU A 18 18.33 6.08 17.59
CA GLU A 18 17.10 6.74 17.14
C GLU A 18 17.33 7.62 15.90
N PHE A 19 18.43 8.39 15.86
CA PHE A 19 18.79 9.18 14.68
C PHE A 19 19.10 8.32 13.45
N LEU A 20 19.82 7.20 13.61
CA LEU A 20 20.11 6.29 12.51
C LEU A 20 18.83 5.65 11.95
N GLU A 21 17.87 5.28 12.81
CA GLU A 21 16.57 4.79 12.36
C GLU A 21 15.80 5.86 11.58
N VAL A 22 15.77 7.10 12.08
CA VAL A 22 15.15 8.22 11.34
C VAL A 22 15.79 8.42 9.96
N ILE A 23 17.11 8.43 9.87
CA ILE A 23 17.84 8.57 8.60
C ILE A 23 17.49 7.41 7.65
N ARG A 24 17.48 6.17 8.17
CA ARG A 24 17.13 4.97 7.39
C ARG A 24 15.70 5.05 6.86
N HIS A 25 14.74 5.43 7.70
CA HIS A 25 13.33 5.57 7.32
C HIS A 25 13.14 6.65 6.24
N GLU A 26 13.77 7.81 6.38
CA GLU A 26 13.67 8.87 5.37
C GLU A 26 14.40 8.50 4.07
N GLY A 27 15.50 7.73 4.14
CA GLY A 27 16.17 7.18 2.97
C GLY A 27 15.27 6.26 2.15
N ILE A 28 14.63 5.29 2.81
CA ILE A 28 13.66 4.36 2.17
C ILE A 28 12.47 5.14 1.59
N ARG A 29 11.98 6.13 2.32
CA ARG A 29 10.86 6.97 1.86
C ARG A 29 11.23 7.75 0.59
N LEU A 30 12.43 8.33 0.54
CA LEU A 30 12.91 9.07 -0.64
C LEU A 30 13.10 8.14 -1.83
N GLU A 31 13.68 6.95 -1.62
CA GLU A 31 13.81 5.92 -2.65
C GLU A 31 12.45 5.56 -3.26
N ASN A 32 11.45 5.29 -2.42
CA ASN A 32 10.09 4.99 -2.88
C ASN A 32 9.47 6.14 -3.68
N LEU A 33 9.69 7.39 -3.25
CA LEU A 33 9.20 8.57 -3.97
C LEU A 33 9.85 8.71 -5.35
N VAL A 34 11.16 8.48 -5.45
CA VAL A 34 11.88 8.49 -6.73
C VAL A 34 11.37 7.39 -7.65
N ASN A 35 11.19 6.17 -7.12
CA ASN A 35 10.66 5.05 -7.89
C ASN A 35 9.23 5.28 -8.38
N ASP A 36 8.33 5.77 -7.52
CA ASP A 36 6.97 6.15 -7.87
C ASP A 36 6.95 7.20 -9.00
N TYR A 37 7.82 8.21 -8.90
CA TYR A 37 7.94 9.26 -9.92
C TYR A 37 8.46 8.71 -11.25
N LEU A 38 9.47 7.82 -11.23
CA LEU A 38 9.99 7.18 -12.43
C LEU A 38 8.95 6.29 -13.10
N ASP A 39 8.15 5.55 -12.33
CA ASP A 39 7.07 4.75 -12.86
C ASP A 39 5.98 5.63 -13.47
N LEU A 40 5.62 6.73 -12.81
CA LEU A 40 4.69 7.72 -13.36
C LEU A 40 5.20 8.30 -14.70
N ALA A 41 6.47 8.68 -14.78
CA ALA A 41 7.08 9.22 -15.99
C ALA A 41 7.08 8.18 -17.13
N LYS A 42 7.33 6.90 -16.82
CA LYS A 42 7.22 5.80 -17.81
C LYS A 42 5.78 5.62 -18.28
N ILE A 43 4.80 5.72 -17.38
CA ILE A 43 3.38 5.66 -17.69
C ILE A 43 2.99 6.79 -18.66
N GLU A 44 3.34 8.03 -18.35
CA GLU A 44 3.03 9.20 -19.18
C GLU A 44 3.69 9.14 -20.55
N ALA A 45 4.90 8.58 -20.63
CA ALA A 45 5.62 8.39 -21.89
C ALA A 45 5.13 7.17 -22.69
N GLY A 46 4.20 6.36 -22.17
CA GLY A 46 3.79 5.09 -22.78
C GLY A 46 4.90 4.04 -22.83
N LYS A 47 5.91 4.16 -21.96
CA LYS A 47 7.13 3.32 -21.92
C LYS A 47 7.11 2.28 -20.81
N MET A 48 6.00 2.14 -20.08
CA MET A 48 5.88 1.09 -19.08
C MET A 48 5.74 -0.27 -19.78
N ILE A 49 6.74 -1.14 -19.59
CA ILE A 49 6.78 -2.47 -20.19
C ILE A 49 6.10 -3.46 -19.24
N PHE A 50 5.19 -4.26 -19.79
CA PHE A 50 4.53 -5.36 -19.10
C PHE A 50 5.00 -6.68 -19.70
N LYS A 51 5.23 -7.66 -18.85
CA LYS A 51 5.50 -9.04 -19.23
C LYS A 51 4.27 -9.88 -18.90
N SER A 52 3.80 -10.64 -19.87
CA SER A 52 2.71 -11.59 -19.62
C SER A 52 3.32 -12.93 -19.23
N GLU A 53 3.15 -13.32 -17.97
CA GLU A 53 3.59 -14.61 -17.43
C GLU A 53 2.46 -15.24 -16.58
N PRO A 54 2.49 -16.56 -16.34
CA PRO A 54 1.54 -17.19 -15.43
C PRO A 54 1.80 -16.73 -13.99
N VAL A 55 0.84 -16.05 -13.37
CA VAL A 55 0.96 -15.49 -12.02
C VAL A 55 0.03 -16.18 -11.02
N ASP A 56 0.62 -16.65 -9.91
CA ASP A 56 -0.11 -17.11 -8.73
C ASP A 56 -0.41 -15.93 -7.78
N ILE A 57 -1.66 -15.47 -7.80
CA ILE A 57 -2.15 -14.38 -6.93
C ILE A 57 -2.03 -14.75 -5.45
N LYS A 58 -2.24 -16.01 -5.06
CA LYS A 58 -2.09 -16.43 -3.65
C LYS A 58 -0.65 -16.29 -3.20
N GLY A 59 0.29 -16.72 -4.04
CA GLY A 59 1.72 -16.57 -3.83
C GLY A 59 2.12 -15.11 -3.61
N ILE A 60 1.59 -14.19 -4.43
CA ILE A 60 1.82 -12.75 -4.25
C ILE A 60 1.29 -12.25 -2.91
N ILE A 61 0.04 -12.60 -2.57
CA ILE A 61 -0.59 -12.16 -1.32
C ILE A 61 0.16 -12.69 -0.10
N ASN A 62 0.52 -13.97 -0.08
CA ASN A 62 1.26 -14.59 1.02
C ASN A 62 2.64 -13.94 1.22
N LYS A 63 3.37 -13.65 0.13
CA LYS A 63 4.64 -12.92 0.22
C LYS A 63 4.44 -11.50 0.76
N SER A 64 3.39 -10.80 0.32
CA SER A 64 3.07 -9.47 0.84
C SER A 64 2.74 -9.49 2.32
N LEU A 65 1.95 -10.47 2.79
CA LEU A 65 1.64 -10.62 4.21
C LEU A 65 2.90 -10.82 5.05
N ALA A 66 3.84 -11.65 4.59
CA ALA A 66 5.11 -11.86 5.28
C ALA A 66 5.95 -10.57 5.40
N ILE A 67 5.95 -9.73 4.35
CA ILE A 67 6.66 -8.44 4.35
C ILE A 67 6.06 -7.47 5.37
N TYR A 68 4.73 -7.32 5.38
CA TYR A 68 4.06 -6.33 6.26
C TYR A 68 3.79 -6.84 7.67
N TYR A 69 4.01 -8.13 7.96
CA TYR A 69 3.73 -8.71 9.28
C TYR A 69 4.49 -8.00 10.40
N GLY A 70 5.79 -7.77 10.23
CA GLY A 70 6.62 -7.08 11.23
C GLY A 70 6.15 -5.65 11.47
N GLU A 71 5.97 -4.86 10.41
CA GLU A 71 5.53 -3.46 10.50
C GLU A 71 4.13 -3.36 11.13
N ALA A 72 3.19 -4.23 10.75
CA ALA A 72 1.86 -4.26 11.33
C ALA A 72 1.90 -4.61 12.83
N MET A 73 2.70 -5.59 13.24
CA MET A 73 2.89 -5.93 14.65
C MET A 73 3.47 -4.76 15.47
N GLU A 74 4.48 -4.06 14.94
CA GLU A 74 5.07 -2.89 15.59
C GLU A 74 4.04 -1.76 15.79
N HIS A 75 3.14 -1.58 14.82
CA HIS A 75 2.04 -0.61 14.90
C HIS A 75 0.83 -1.13 15.72
N GLY A 76 0.87 -2.38 16.19
CA GLY A 76 -0.22 -3.03 16.92
C GLY A 76 -1.47 -3.27 16.07
N ILE A 77 -1.29 -3.57 14.79
CA ILE A 77 -2.35 -3.86 13.81
C ILE A 77 -2.46 -5.37 13.60
N ASN A 78 -3.69 -5.90 13.56
CA ASN A 78 -3.94 -7.30 13.25
C ASN A 78 -3.99 -7.52 11.74
N LEU A 79 -3.16 -8.42 11.20
CA LEU A 79 -3.24 -8.84 9.79
C LEU A 79 -4.03 -10.16 9.67
N LYS A 80 -4.95 -10.21 8.72
CA LYS A 80 -5.75 -11.40 8.38
C LYS A 80 -5.73 -11.65 6.87
N SER A 81 -5.89 -12.92 6.50
CA SER A 81 -6.05 -13.32 5.11
C SER A 81 -7.24 -14.26 4.92
N ILE A 82 -7.97 -14.09 3.82
CA ILE A 82 -9.11 -14.92 3.44
C ILE A 82 -8.96 -15.26 1.95
N LEU A 83 -8.34 -16.39 1.65
CA LEU A 83 -8.02 -16.80 0.29
C LEU A 83 -8.84 -18.03 -0.09
N SER A 84 -9.61 -17.94 -1.17
CA SER A 84 -10.33 -19.07 -1.74
C SER A 84 -9.37 -20.15 -2.27
N GLU A 85 -9.77 -21.43 -2.21
CA GLU A 85 -8.95 -22.54 -2.73
C GLU A 85 -8.87 -22.52 -4.28
N ASP A 86 -9.88 -21.97 -4.95
CA ASP A 86 -10.07 -22.10 -6.40
C ASP A 86 -9.57 -20.88 -7.21
N ILE A 87 -8.66 -20.08 -6.65
CA ILE A 87 -8.09 -18.93 -7.36
C ILE A 87 -7.18 -19.44 -8.50
N PRO A 88 -7.50 -19.15 -9.78
CA PRO A 88 -6.70 -19.59 -10.90
C PRO A 88 -5.41 -18.78 -11.04
N VAL A 89 -4.44 -19.37 -11.73
CA VAL A 89 -3.30 -18.63 -12.27
C VAL A 89 -3.80 -17.75 -13.41
N ILE A 90 -3.38 -16.49 -13.44
CA ILE A 90 -3.77 -15.52 -14.48
C ILE A 90 -2.56 -15.12 -15.31
N ALA A 91 -2.78 -14.73 -16.57
CA ALA A 91 -1.73 -14.16 -17.41
C ALA A 91 -1.56 -12.67 -17.08
N ALA A 92 -0.47 -12.32 -16.39
CA ALA A 92 -0.20 -10.95 -15.95
C ALA A 92 1.30 -10.72 -15.72
N ASP A 93 1.67 -9.51 -15.32
CA ASP A 93 3.04 -9.19 -14.90
C ASP A 93 3.17 -9.36 -13.38
N ASP A 94 3.95 -10.35 -12.95
CA ASP A 94 4.15 -10.73 -11.55
C ASP A 94 4.77 -9.57 -10.73
N GLY A 95 5.68 -8.81 -11.34
CA GLY A 95 6.29 -7.63 -10.75
C GLY A 95 5.29 -6.49 -10.53
N LYS A 96 4.45 -6.20 -11.53
CA LYS A 96 3.43 -5.15 -11.44
C LYS A 96 2.30 -5.51 -10.49
N LEU A 97 1.90 -6.78 -10.42
CA LEU A 97 0.90 -7.22 -9.45
C LEU A 97 1.42 -7.19 -8.01
N ARG A 98 2.70 -7.54 -7.77
CA ARG A 98 3.34 -7.30 -6.47
C ARG A 98 3.32 -5.83 -6.09
N GLN A 99 3.63 -4.94 -7.04
CA GLN A 99 3.58 -3.49 -6.83
C GLN A 99 2.18 -3.01 -6.46
N VAL A 100 1.13 -3.53 -7.12
CA VAL A 100 -0.26 -3.23 -6.78
C VAL A 100 -0.57 -3.64 -5.33
N VAL A 101 -0.32 -4.90 -4.98
CA VAL A 101 -0.64 -5.42 -3.64
C VAL A 101 0.17 -4.68 -2.57
N SER A 102 1.45 -4.41 -2.81
CA SER A 102 2.30 -3.64 -1.89
C SER A 102 1.78 -2.21 -1.67
N ASN A 103 1.37 -1.51 -2.73
CA ASN A 103 0.81 -0.16 -2.60
C ASN A 103 -0.49 -0.13 -1.78
N LEU A 104 -1.36 -1.13 -1.96
CA LEU A 104 -2.59 -1.25 -1.19
C LEU A 104 -2.32 -1.62 0.27
N MET A 105 -1.45 -2.60 0.52
CA MET A 105 -1.07 -3.01 1.88
C MET A 105 -0.34 -1.91 2.64
N SER A 106 0.57 -1.19 2.00
CA SER A 106 1.26 -0.04 2.60
C SER A 106 0.28 1.06 3.00
N ASN A 107 -0.71 1.36 2.15
CA ASN A 107 -1.77 2.30 2.52
C ASN A 107 -2.58 1.80 3.72
N ALA A 108 -2.98 0.53 3.73
CA ALA A 108 -3.73 -0.05 4.85
C ALA A 108 -2.95 0.07 6.17
N VAL A 109 -1.67 -0.31 6.21
CA VAL A 109 -0.82 -0.21 7.42
C VAL A 109 -0.66 1.24 7.89
N LYS A 110 -0.45 2.15 6.96
CA LYS A 110 -0.21 3.57 7.22
C LYS A 110 -1.42 4.31 7.82
N TYR A 111 -2.63 3.94 7.41
CA TYR A 111 -3.88 4.60 7.81
C TYR A 111 -4.66 3.86 8.89
N THR A 112 -4.36 2.58 9.14
CA THR A 112 -5.00 1.83 10.24
C THR A 112 -4.41 2.28 11.59
N PRO A 113 -5.23 2.69 12.56
CA PRO A 113 -4.76 3.02 13.90
C PRO A 113 -4.35 1.76 14.68
N LYS A 114 -3.57 1.95 15.75
CA LYS A 114 -3.22 0.87 16.68
C LYS A 114 -4.46 0.16 17.21
N GLY A 115 -4.44 -1.17 17.23
CA GLY A 115 -5.56 -2.04 17.58
C GLY A 115 -6.51 -2.33 16.41
N GLY A 116 -6.32 -1.70 15.26
CA GLY A 116 -7.10 -1.95 14.06
C GLY A 116 -6.78 -3.30 13.40
N THR A 117 -7.51 -3.59 12.31
CA THR A 117 -7.36 -4.83 11.54
C THR A 117 -7.22 -4.50 10.05
N ILE A 118 -6.35 -5.23 9.37
CA ILE A 118 -6.25 -5.26 7.92
C ILE A 118 -6.54 -6.69 7.46
N THR A 119 -7.46 -6.84 6.52
CA THR A 119 -7.82 -8.12 5.93
C THR A 119 -7.56 -8.07 4.43
N ILE A 120 -6.70 -8.96 3.93
CA ILE A 120 -6.57 -9.18 2.49
C ILE A 120 -7.35 -10.42 2.09
N SER A 121 -8.23 -10.30 1.11
CA SER A 121 -8.99 -11.42 0.58
C SER A 121 -8.82 -11.54 -0.93
N ALA A 122 -8.95 -12.76 -1.43
CA ALA A 122 -8.98 -13.03 -2.85
C ALA A 122 -9.93 -14.18 -3.15
N ASP A 123 -10.70 -14.03 -4.23
CA ASP A 123 -11.68 -15.02 -4.65
C ASP A 123 -11.88 -15.01 -6.17
N LYS A 124 -12.33 -16.14 -6.72
CA LYS A 124 -12.73 -16.24 -8.12
C LYS A 124 -14.19 -15.81 -8.26
N LYS A 125 -14.44 -14.71 -8.98
CA LYS A 125 -15.77 -14.19 -9.30
C LYS A 125 -16.06 -14.35 -10.79
N GLY A 126 -16.59 -15.52 -11.16
CA GLY A 126 -16.92 -15.84 -12.56
C GLY A 126 -15.68 -15.88 -13.45
N LYS A 127 -15.53 -14.88 -14.33
CA LYS A 127 -14.39 -14.72 -15.26
C LYS A 127 -13.27 -13.84 -14.72
N TYR A 128 -13.36 -13.45 -13.45
CA TYR A 128 -12.40 -12.55 -12.83
C TYR A 128 -11.83 -13.15 -11.55
N VAL A 129 -10.60 -12.77 -11.22
CA VAL A 129 -10.08 -12.84 -9.85
C VAL A 129 -10.33 -11.48 -9.20
N GLU A 130 -11.02 -11.48 -8.07
CA GLU A 130 -11.23 -10.30 -7.23
C GLU A 130 -10.27 -10.35 -6.05
N VAL A 131 -9.59 -9.24 -5.77
CA VAL A 131 -8.75 -9.05 -4.60
C VAL A 131 -9.23 -7.83 -3.85
N CYS A 132 -9.34 -7.94 -2.53
CA CYS A 132 -9.75 -6.86 -1.65
C CYS A 132 -8.73 -6.69 -0.52
N VAL A 133 -8.34 -5.44 -0.26
CA VAL A 133 -7.59 -5.03 0.92
C VAL A 133 -8.51 -4.15 1.75
N GLU A 134 -8.98 -4.69 2.87
CA GLU A 134 -9.86 -4.02 3.82
C GLU A 134 -9.08 -3.55 5.06
N ASP A 135 -9.28 -2.31 5.47
CA ASP A 135 -8.70 -1.72 6.67
C ASP A 135 -9.76 -1.11 7.58
N THR A 136 -9.51 -1.08 8.89
CA THR A 136 -10.37 -0.42 9.89
C THR A 136 -9.88 0.99 10.23
N GLY A 137 -9.35 1.71 9.25
CA GLY A 137 -8.84 3.07 9.37
C GLY A 137 -9.93 4.15 9.46
N PRO A 138 -9.56 5.43 9.24
CA PRO A 138 -10.48 6.57 9.38
C PRO A 138 -11.56 6.63 8.30
N GLY A 139 -11.48 5.79 7.26
CA GLY A 139 -12.37 5.83 6.12
C GLY A 139 -12.18 7.04 5.21
N ILE A 140 -12.95 7.08 4.14
CA ILE A 140 -12.81 8.01 3.01
C ILE A 140 -14.20 8.53 2.63
N SER A 141 -14.34 9.85 2.62
CA SER A 141 -15.58 10.49 2.19
C SER A 141 -15.85 10.23 0.70
N LYS A 142 -17.14 10.17 0.34
CA LYS A 142 -17.59 9.80 -1.03
C LYS A 142 -17.02 10.69 -2.13
N GLU A 143 -16.76 11.96 -1.84
CA GLU A 143 -16.18 12.91 -2.81
C GLU A 143 -14.74 12.56 -3.21
N TYR A 144 -14.02 11.80 -2.37
CA TYR A 144 -12.66 11.37 -2.66
C TYR A 144 -12.58 10.00 -3.35
N HIS A 145 -13.64 9.19 -3.37
CA HIS A 145 -13.60 7.81 -3.90
C HIS A 145 -13.02 7.70 -5.31
N LYS A 146 -13.30 8.68 -6.18
CA LYS A 146 -12.70 8.76 -7.52
C LYS A 146 -11.35 9.47 -7.52
N LYS A 147 -11.24 10.55 -6.74
CA LYS A 147 -10.08 11.45 -6.71
C LYS A 147 -8.82 10.79 -6.14
N ILE A 148 -8.94 9.83 -5.22
CA ILE A 148 -7.78 9.17 -4.61
C ILE A 148 -6.91 8.40 -5.62
N PHE A 149 -7.43 8.10 -6.80
CA PHE A 149 -6.68 7.48 -7.89
C PHE A 149 -6.05 8.51 -8.85
N GLU A 150 -6.22 9.81 -8.59
CA GLU A 150 -5.56 10.90 -9.31
C GLU A 150 -4.21 11.24 -8.68
N LYS A 151 -3.30 11.77 -9.50
CA LYS A 151 -1.92 12.05 -9.12
C LYS A 151 -1.86 13.11 -8.02
N PHE A 152 -1.03 12.86 -7.01
CA PHE A 152 -0.78 13.76 -5.89
C PHE A 152 -1.99 14.04 -5.00
N VAL A 153 -3.10 13.32 -5.18
CA VAL A 153 -4.26 13.45 -4.31
C VAL A 153 -3.98 12.77 -2.97
N GLN A 154 -4.26 13.51 -1.89
CA GLN A 154 -4.20 13.02 -0.53
C GLN A 154 -5.47 13.46 0.20
N VAL A 155 -6.15 12.51 0.84
CA VAL A 155 -7.37 12.80 1.61
C VAL A 155 -6.99 13.58 2.87
N GLN A 156 -7.62 14.73 3.07
CA GLN A 156 -7.44 15.54 4.28
C GLN A 156 -8.59 15.22 5.25
N ASN A 157 -8.32 14.39 6.25
CA ASN A 157 -9.28 14.10 7.31
C ASN A 157 -8.93 14.96 8.55
N GLY A 158 -9.68 16.06 8.78
CA GLY A 158 -9.66 16.82 10.03
C GLY A 158 -8.45 17.75 10.27
N LYS A 159 -8.22 18.11 11.55
CA LYS A 159 -7.24 19.13 12.00
C LYS A 159 -5.77 18.67 11.97
N GLU A 160 -5.50 17.39 11.77
CA GLU A 160 -4.13 16.86 11.74
C GLU A 160 -3.63 16.70 10.31
N ARG A 161 -2.78 17.65 9.88
CA ARG A 161 -2.02 17.59 8.62
C ARG A 161 -0.89 16.55 8.67
N VAL A 162 -1.15 15.30 9.02
CA VAL A 162 -0.12 14.27 8.86
C VAL A 162 -0.15 13.82 7.40
N LYS A 163 0.62 14.52 6.56
CA LYS A 163 0.91 14.11 5.18
C LYS A 163 1.72 12.81 5.20
N LYS A 164 1.04 11.67 5.34
CA LYS A 164 1.66 10.38 5.13
C LYS A 164 1.61 10.10 3.61
N GLY A 165 2.76 9.92 2.96
CA GLY A 165 2.89 9.41 1.58
C GLY A 165 3.02 10.44 0.44
N THR A 166 3.20 9.92 -0.78
CA THR A 166 3.51 10.66 -2.03
C THR A 166 2.26 11.06 -2.81
N GLY A 167 1.18 10.29 -2.71
CA GLY A 167 -0.01 10.42 -3.55
C GLY A 167 0.16 9.82 -4.96
N LEU A 168 1.17 8.96 -5.16
CA LEU A 168 1.46 8.33 -6.46
C LEU A 168 1.12 6.84 -6.50
N GLY A 169 1.09 6.15 -5.35
CA GLY A 169 0.83 4.70 -5.29
C GLY A 169 -0.52 4.27 -5.88
N LEU A 170 -1.63 4.94 -5.52
CA LEU A 170 -2.96 4.60 -6.04
C LEU A 170 -3.13 4.91 -7.54
N PRO A 171 -2.63 6.04 -8.08
CA PRO A 171 -2.55 6.24 -9.53
C PRO A 171 -1.80 5.13 -10.27
N ILE A 172 -0.67 4.66 -9.72
CA ILE A 172 0.10 3.55 -10.30
C ILE A 172 -0.72 2.26 -10.26
N VAL A 173 -1.39 1.97 -9.13
CA VAL A 173 -2.29 0.81 -9.00
C VAL A 173 -3.36 0.85 -10.09
N LYS A 174 -4.03 1.99 -10.25
CA LYS A 174 -5.08 2.15 -11.25
C LYS A 174 -4.56 1.89 -12.66
N TYR A 175 -3.42 2.50 -13.01
CA TYR A 175 -2.83 2.29 -14.33
C TYR A 175 -2.49 0.82 -14.59
N ILE A 176 -1.84 0.14 -13.64
CA ILE A 176 -1.46 -1.28 -13.79
C ILE A 176 -2.71 -2.14 -13.98
N ILE A 177 -3.71 -1.98 -13.11
CA ILE A 177 -4.94 -2.79 -13.16
C ILE A 177 -5.72 -2.54 -14.45
N GLU A 178 -5.88 -1.29 -14.86
CA GLU A 178 -6.57 -0.95 -16.11
C GLU A 178 -5.80 -1.46 -17.34
N HIS A 179 -4.47 -1.40 -17.33
CA HIS A 179 -3.63 -1.94 -18.40
C HIS A 179 -3.77 -3.47 -18.55
N LEU A 180 -3.95 -4.18 -17.45
CA LEU A 180 -4.21 -5.62 -17.43
C LEU A 180 -5.68 -5.98 -17.76
N GLY A 181 -6.48 -5.01 -18.23
CA GLY A 181 -7.89 -5.23 -18.59
C GLY A 181 -8.82 -5.36 -17.38
N GLY A 182 -8.33 -4.99 -16.20
CA GLY A 182 -9.05 -5.05 -14.95
C GLY A 182 -9.73 -3.74 -14.57
N ARG A 183 -10.21 -3.70 -13.32
CA ARG A 183 -10.80 -2.50 -12.71
C ARG A 183 -10.41 -2.42 -11.25
N VAL A 184 -10.11 -1.22 -10.76
CA VAL A 184 -9.89 -0.92 -9.34
C VAL A 184 -10.93 0.09 -8.84
N TRP A 185 -11.36 -0.06 -7.60
CA TRP A 185 -12.25 0.90 -6.93
C TRP A 185 -12.07 0.85 -5.40
N VAL A 186 -12.78 1.74 -4.72
CA VAL A 186 -12.82 1.79 -3.26
C VAL A 186 -14.28 1.76 -2.78
N GLU A 187 -14.51 1.08 -1.66
CA GLU A 187 -15.75 1.12 -0.90
C GLU A 187 -15.39 1.57 0.53
N SER A 188 -15.89 2.74 0.94
CA SER A 188 -15.51 3.30 2.23
C SER A 188 -16.55 4.31 2.73
N GLU A 189 -16.63 4.42 4.05
CA GLU A 189 -17.41 5.43 4.76
C GLU A 189 -16.54 6.00 5.88
N GLU A 190 -16.65 7.31 6.13
CA GLU A 190 -15.90 7.96 7.20
C GLU A 190 -16.14 7.28 8.55
N GLY A 191 -15.06 7.02 9.28
CA GLY A 191 -15.08 6.33 10.57
C GLY A 191 -15.28 4.80 10.51
N LYS A 192 -15.48 4.21 9.32
CA LYS A 192 -15.73 2.77 9.16
C LYS A 192 -14.62 2.00 8.43
N GLY A 193 -13.53 2.67 8.07
CA GLY A 193 -12.44 2.06 7.31
C GLY A 193 -12.67 2.08 5.80
N ALA A 194 -11.83 1.37 5.06
CA ALA A 194 -11.88 1.33 3.60
C ALA A 194 -11.61 -0.07 3.05
N LYS A 195 -12.25 -0.38 1.93
CA LYS A 195 -11.99 -1.56 1.11
C LYS A 195 -11.48 -1.10 -0.24
N PHE A 196 -10.24 -1.45 -0.56
CA PHE A 196 -9.68 -1.26 -1.89
C PHE A 196 -9.79 -2.57 -2.65
N LEU A 197 -10.56 -2.56 -3.74
CA LEU A 197 -10.85 -3.75 -4.53
C LEU A 197 -10.28 -3.60 -5.92
N PHE A 198 -9.77 -4.70 -6.47
CA PHE A 198 -9.51 -4.81 -7.89
C PHE A 198 -9.93 -6.17 -8.44
N ILE A 199 -10.31 -6.17 -9.72
CA ILE A 199 -10.57 -7.37 -10.49
C ILE A 199 -9.61 -7.48 -11.67
N LEU A 200 -9.21 -8.70 -11.99
CA LEU A 200 -8.43 -9.03 -13.18
C LEU A 200 -9.12 -10.16 -13.95
N PRO A 201 -9.17 -10.10 -15.28
CA PRO A 201 -9.68 -11.21 -16.09
C PRO A 201 -8.80 -12.45 -15.91
N ILE A 202 -9.43 -13.63 -15.94
CA ILE A 202 -8.77 -14.94 -15.93
C ILE A 202 -8.29 -15.29 -17.34
#